data_AF-A0A453EQR3-F1
#
_entry.id   AF-A0A453EQR3-F1
#
_cell.length_a   1.000
_cell.length_b   1.000
_cell.length_c   1.000
_cell.angle_alpha   90.00
_cell.angle_beta   90.00
_cell.angle_gamma   90.00
#
_symmetry.space_group_name_H-M   'P 1'
#
loop_
_entity.id
_entity.type
_entity.pdbx_description
1 polymer ?
#
loop_
_entity_poly.entity_id
_entity_poly.type
_entity_poly.pdbx_seq_one_letter_code
_entity_poly.pdbx_strand_id
1 'polypeptide(L)'
;GAFSRSLMASAYKDALETVPRPICPYTLLQRAYKGAASSGVPGASTAVLLSLVGDTLRWANVGDSGFAVLRGGAIVHRSRPQLARFNCPLQLAAKGADSVTEAEVGETAVRDGDIVVVAADGLFDNMFDAELEPVVRMGTALGFSPKNMADIIAGIAYEMSWSKVKDSPFSVGYRKHTGSQRCGGKQDDITVVVAFIVSTQLEGVGVGVDKVEDDAASNSIWMDQVKMKKRAYELKNVSGPSLGAKSDSVDSGNRRTLQRSNSGPISRARGRWY
;
A
#
# COMPACT_ATOMS: atom_id res chain seq x y z
N GLY A 1 7.78 -9.57 0.43
CA GLY A 1 9.00 -10.37 0.17
C GLY A 1 10.21 -9.49 -0.15
N ALA A 2 11.38 -10.07 -0.42
CA ALA A 2 12.58 -9.30 -0.81
C ALA A 2 12.41 -8.63 -2.17
N PHE A 3 11.85 -9.35 -3.16
CA PHE A 3 11.55 -8.80 -4.47
C PHE A 3 10.60 -7.58 -4.41
N SER A 4 9.47 -7.68 -3.71
CA SER A 4 8.52 -6.57 -3.58
C SER A 4 9.13 -5.31 -2.95
N ARG A 5 10.01 -5.47 -1.95
CA ARG A 5 10.75 -4.34 -1.36
C ARG A 5 11.73 -3.71 -2.35
N SER A 6 12.47 -4.52 -3.10
CA SER A 6 13.38 -4.04 -4.15
C SER A 6 12.64 -3.29 -5.26
N LEU A 7 11.48 -3.82 -5.68
CA LEU A 7 10.59 -3.22 -6.66
C LEU A 7 10.10 -1.85 -6.17
N MET A 8 9.51 -1.77 -4.97
CA MET A 8 8.98 -0.52 -4.44
C MET A 8 10.08 0.50 -4.10
N ALA A 9 11.26 0.07 -3.64
CA ALA A 9 12.39 0.96 -3.42
C ALA A 9 12.87 1.59 -4.74
N SER A 10 12.92 0.80 -5.82
CA SER A 10 13.28 1.28 -7.16
C SER A 10 12.22 2.25 -7.70
N ALA A 11 10.93 1.93 -7.54
CA ALA A 11 9.83 2.81 -7.93
C ALA A 11 9.85 4.12 -7.14
N TYR A 12 10.08 4.08 -5.83
CA TYR A 12 10.17 5.26 -4.98
C TYR A 12 11.31 6.17 -5.42
N LYS A 13 12.51 5.61 -5.64
CA LYS A 13 13.66 6.38 -6.12
C LYS A 13 13.38 7.05 -7.48
N ASP A 14 12.88 6.29 -8.45
CA ASP A 14 12.57 6.82 -9.79
C ASP A 14 11.47 7.89 -9.74
N ALA A 15 10.47 7.74 -8.87
CA ALA A 15 9.42 8.75 -8.68
C ALA A 15 9.91 10.07 -8.06
N LEU A 16 10.98 10.04 -7.26
CA LEU A 16 11.62 11.24 -6.72
C LEU A 16 12.49 11.95 -7.76
N GLU A 17 13.16 11.19 -8.63
CA GLU A 17 14.10 11.70 -9.63
C GLU A 17 13.43 12.09 -10.96
N THR A 18 12.25 11.54 -11.26
CA THR A 18 11.55 11.78 -12.53
C THR A 18 11.04 13.23 -12.67
N VAL A 19 11.54 13.90 -13.71
CA VAL A 19 11.09 15.21 -14.21
C VAL A 19 10.93 15.10 -15.73
N PRO A 20 9.86 15.64 -16.34
CA PRO A 20 8.75 16.39 -15.74
C PRO A 20 7.64 15.48 -15.18
N ARG A 21 6.85 16.04 -14.25
CA ARG A 21 5.58 15.45 -13.82
C ARG A 21 4.49 15.82 -14.83
N PRO A 22 3.48 14.97 -15.08
CA PRO A 22 3.07 13.79 -14.30
C PRO A 22 3.85 12.49 -14.59
N ILE A 23 3.89 11.58 -13.60
CA ILE A 23 4.55 10.28 -13.72
C ILE A 23 3.58 9.27 -14.33
N CYS A 24 3.98 8.59 -15.40
CA CYS A 24 3.24 7.45 -15.97
C CYS A 24 3.43 6.19 -15.10
N PRO A 25 2.37 5.62 -14.49
CA PRO A 25 2.49 4.43 -13.63
C PRO A 25 3.13 3.22 -14.31
N TYR A 26 2.80 2.98 -15.58
CA TYR A 26 3.36 1.85 -16.33
C TYR A 26 4.87 2.00 -16.55
N THR A 27 5.31 3.18 -16.99
CA THR A 27 6.74 3.46 -17.20
C THR A 27 7.52 3.35 -15.89
N LEU A 28 6.94 3.85 -14.79
CA LEU A 28 7.53 3.73 -13.45
C LEU A 28 7.64 2.25 -13.04
N LEU A 29 6.58 1.47 -13.20
CA LEU A 29 6.58 0.03 -12.89
C LEU A 29 7.60 -0.72 -13.73
N GLN A 30 7.70 -0.42 -15.03
CA GLN A 30 8.64 -1.06 -15.94
C GLN A 30 10.10 -0.80 -15.54
N ARG A 31 10.44 0.45 -15.19
CA ARG A 31 11.80 0.80 -14.75
C ARG A 31 12.12 0.19 -13.39
N ALA A 32 11.18 0.26 -12.45
CA ALA A 32 11.32 -0.36 -11.13
C ALA A 32 11.53 -1.88 -11.24
N TYR A 33 10.76 -2.54 -12.11
CA TYR A 33 10.90 -3.97 -12.38
C TYR A 33 12.28 -4.31 -12.96
N LYS A 34 12.76 -3.56 -13.96
CA LYS A 34 14.10 -3.75 -14.52
C LYS A 34 15.20 -3.63 -13.45
N GLY A 35 15.08 -2.64 -12.56
CA GLY A 35 16.01 -2.47 -11.43
C GLY A 35 15.99 -3.66 -10.49
N ALA A 36 14.80 -4.08 -10.05
CA ALA A 36 14.62 -5.20 -9.15
C ALA A 36 15.07 -6.54 -9.77
N ALA A 37 14.69 -6.82 -11.02
CA ALA A 37 15.07 -8.05 -11.72
C ALA A 37 16.58 -8.14 -11.94
N SER A 38 17.24 -7.03 -12.31
CA SER A 38 18.69 -6.98 -12.50
C SER A 38 19.48 -7.17 -11.20
N SER A 39 18.88 -6.84 -10.05
CA SER A 39 19.50 -7.07 -8.74
C SER A 39 19.58 -8.56 -8.35
N GLY A 40 18.88 -9.45 -9.08
CA GLY A 40 18.88 -10.89 -8.82
C GLY A 40 18.21 -11.30 -7.51
N VAL A 41 17.49 -10.37 -6.86
CA VAL A 41 16.80 -10.63 -5.59
C VAL A 41 15.72 -11.69 -5.80
N PRO A 42 15.67 -12.73 -4.97
CA PRO A 42 14.70 -13.80 -5.12
C PRO A 42 13.27 -13.38 -4.72
N GLY A 43 12.31 -14.13 -5.26
CA GLY A 43 10.89 -13.98 -4.98
C GLY A 43 10.12 -13.36 -6.14
N ALA A 44 8.81 -13.33 -5.98
CA ALA A 44 7.86 -12.71 -6.89
C ALA A 44 6.94 -11.77 -6.11
N SER A 45 6.26 -10.87 -6.81
CA SER A 45 5.21 -10.04 -6.21
C SER A 45 4.19 -9.56 -7.22
N THR A 46 2.96 -9.38 -6.75
CA THR A 46 2.00 -8.49 -7.39
C THR A 46 2.43 -7.03 -7.18
N ALA A 47 1.90 -6.11 -7.96
CA ALA A 47 2.22 -4.70 -7.85
C ALA A 47 1.11 -3.82 -8.43
N VAL A 48 0.69 -2.81 -7.67
CA VAL A 48 -0.24 -1.78 -8.12
C VAL A 48 0.39 -0.41 -7.89
N LEU A 49 0.46 0.41 -8.94
CA LEU A 49 0.90 1.80 -8.87
C LEU A 49 -0.20 2.72 -9.38
N LEU A 50 -0.47 3.80 -8.64
CA LEU A 50 -1.45 4.81 -9.02
C LEU A 50 -0.77 6.18 -9.11
N SER A 51 -1.24 7.01 -10.03
CA SER A 51 -0.81 8.41 -10.18
C SER A 51 -2.02 9.30 -10.44
N LEU A 52 -2.14 10.37 -9.66
CA LEU A 52 -3.16 11.40 -9.85
C LEU A 52 -2.61 12.53 -10.73
N VAL A 53 -3.31 12.82 -11.82
CA VAL A 53 -2.96 13.86 -12.80
C VAL A 53 -4.19 14.74 -13.02
N GLY A 54 -4.21 15.92 -12.41
CA GLY A 54 -5.42 16.74 -12.40
C GLY A 54 -6.56 15.99 -11.70
N ASP A 55 -7.66 15.78 -12.40
CA ASP A 55 -8.84 15.02 -11.97
C ASP A 55 -8.84 13.56 -12.49
N THR A 56 -7.71 13.08 -13.00
CA THR A 56 -7.60 11.74 -13.59
C THR A 56 -6.67 10.86 -12.78
N LEU A 57 -7.19 9.74 -12.28
CA LEU A 57 -6.42 8.71 -11.59
C LEU A 57 -6.00 7.65 -12.60
N ARG A 58 -4.69 7.52 -12.82
CA ARG A 58 -4.07 6.52 -13.71
C ARG A 58 -3.46 5.39 -12.91
N TRP A 59 -3.43 4.18 -13.46
CA TRP A 59 -2.81 3.03 -12.80
C TRP A 59 -2.04 2.12 -13.75
N ALA A 60 -1.17 1.31 -13.15
CA ALA A 60 -0.63 0.08 -13.73
C ALA A 60 -0.69 -1.01 -12.64
N ASN A 61 -1.33 -2.14 -12.94
CA ASN A 61 -1.53 -3.24 -12.01
C ASN A 61 -1.02 -4.57 -12.58
N VAL A 62 -0.30 -5.34 -11.78
CA VAL A 62 0.08 -6.73 -12.07
C VAL A 62 -0.35 -7.61 -10.89
N GLY A 63 -1.23 -8.59 -11.14
CA GLY A 63 -1.72 -9.55 -10.16
C GLY A 63 -3.06 -9.18 -9.51
N ASP A 64 -3.27 -9.62 -8.27
CA ASP A 64 -4.52 -9.49 -7.51
C ASP A 64 -4.46 -8.52 -6.33
N SER A 65 -3.31 -7.85 -6.13
CA SER A 65 -3.34 -6.51 -5.53
C SER A 65 -4.22 -5.60 -6.38
N GLY A 66 -4.78 -4.55 -5.79
CA GLY A 66 -5.69 -3.69 -6.53
C GLY A 66 -6.15 -2.47 -5.76
N PHE A 67 -7.16 -1.81 -6.32
CA PHE A 67 -7.74 -0.62 -5.73
C PHE A 67 -9.24 -0.50 -6.01
N ALA A 68 -9.90 0.32 -5.20
CA ALA A 68 -11.28 0.75 -5.37
C ALA A 68 -11.34 2.28 -5.22
N VAL A 69 -12.13 2.93 -6.07
CA VAL A 69 -12.50 4.34 -5.94
C VAL A 69 -13.94 4.39 -5.47
N LEU A 70 -14.18 5.07 -4.35
CA LEU A 70 -15.49 5.20 -3.73
C LEU A 70 -15.94 6.67 -3.74
N ARG A 71 -17.17 6.91 -4.21
CA ARG A 71 -17.81 8.23 -4.23
C ARG A 71 -19.05 8.20 -3.36
N GLY A 72 -19.10 9.03 -2.33
CA GLY A 72 -20.20 8.98 -1.34
C GLY A 72 -20.34 7.62 -0.66
N GLY A 73 -19.26 6.84 -0.59
CA GLY A 73 -19.22 5.49 -0.04
C GLY A 73 -19.72 4.38 -0.97
N ALA A 74 -19.96 4.64 -2.26
CA ALA A 74 -20.26 3.60 -3.26
C ALA A 74 -19.08 3.43 -4.22
N ILE A 75 -18.73 2.19 -4.58
CA ILE A 75 -17.63 1.91 -5.52
C ILE A 75 -18.02 2.37 -6.92
N VAL A 76 -17.27 3.34 -7.45
CA VAL A 76 -17.42 3.83 -8.83
C VAL A 76 -16.39 3.23 -9.77
N HIS A 77 -15.28 2.71 -9.24
CA HIS A 77 -14.29 1.96 -10.00
C HIS A 77 -13.64 0.90 -9.11
N ARG A 78 -13.43 -0.30 -9.67
CA ARG A 78 -12.75 -1.42 -9.02
C ARG A 78 -11.78 -2.06 -10.00
N SER A 79 -10.51 -2.17 -9.62
CA SER A 79 -9.51 -2.90 -10.41
C SER A 79 -9.89 -4.39 -10.51
N ARG A 80 -9.64 -5.00 -11.66
CA ARG A 80 -9.86 -6.44 -11.83
C ARG A 80 -8.65 -7.23 -11.33
N PRO A 81 -8.85 -8.34 -10.59
CA PRO A 81 -7.75 -9.21 -10.21
C PRO A 81 -7.23 -9.94 -11.45
N GLN A 82 -5.91 -10.01 -11.61
CA GLN A 82 -5.25 -10.73 -12.69
C GLN A 82 -4.73 -12.07 -12.19
N LEU A 83 -5.36 -13.16 -12.64
CA LEU A 83 -5.08 -14.51 -12.18
C LEU A 83 -4.75 -15.42 -13.36
N ALA A 84 -3.67 -16.21 -13.25
CA ALA A 84 -3.40 -17.31 -14.18
C ALA A 84 -4.37 -18.49 -13.95
N ARG A 85 -4.72 -18.72 -12.68
CA ARG A 85 -5.77 -19.65 -12.21
C ARG A 85 -6.23 -19.21 -10.82
N PHE A 86 -7.28 -19.83 -10.30
CA PHE A 86 -7.80 -19.49 -8.95
C PHE A 86 -6.68 -19.46 -7.90
N ASN A 87 -6.59 -18.37 -7.15
CA ASN A 87 -5.59 -18.13 -6.10
C ASN A 87 -4.13 -18.27 -6.58
N CYS A 88 -3.88 -17.95 -7.86
CA CYS A 88 -2.56 -17.94 -8.47
C CYS A 88 -2.45 -16.68 -9.33
N PRO A 89 -2.11 -15.53 -8.73
CA PRO A 89 -2.03 -14.26 -9.44
C PRO A 89 -0.91 -14.24 -10.47
N LEU A 90 -1.03 -13.33 -11.44
CA LEU A 90 0.12 -12.88 -12.22
C LEU A 90 1.11 -12.18 -11.29
N GLN A 91 2.40 -12.45 -11.45
CA GLN A 91 3.42 -11.90 -10.56
C GLN A 91 4.69 -11.51 -11.31
N LEU A 92 5.31 -10.41 -10.86
CA LEU A 92 6.63 -9.99 -11.32
C LEU A 92 7.71 -10.73 -10.53
N ALA A 93 8.74 -11.25 -11.19
CA ALA A 93 9.91 -11.84 -10.53
C ALA A 93 11.19 -11.64 -11.37
N ALA A 94 12.35 -11.84 -10.76
CA ALA A 94 13.63 -11.74 -11.48
C ALA A 94 13.82 -12.84 -12.54
N LYS A 95 13.20 -14.02 -12.36
CA LYS A 95 13.26 -15.17 -13.28
C LYS A 95 11.96 -15.98 -13.20
N GLY A 96 11.51 -16.50 -14.34
CA GLY A 96 10.47 -17.55 -14.39
C GLY A 96 9.08 -17.12 -13.95
N ALA A 97 8.74 -15.83 -14.02
CA ALA A 97 7.41 -15.30 -13.73
C ALA A 97 6.90 -14.41 -14.86
N ASP A 98 5.73 -13.81 -14.66
CA ASP A 98 5.07 -12.95 -15.63
C ASP A 98 5.84 -11.65 -15.87
N SER A 99 5.62 -11.09 -17.05
CA SER A 99 6.29 -9.87 -17.49
C SER A 99 5.46 -8.64 -17.11
N VAL A 100 6.14 -7.50 -16.93
CA VAL A 100 5.47 -6.19 -16.77
C VAL A 100 4.59 -5.82 -17.96
N THR A 101 4.77 -6.47 -19.12
CA THR A 101 3.90 -6.31 -20.29
C THR A 101 2.47 -6.78 -20.06
N GLU A 102 2.24 -7.64 -19.06
CA GLU A 102 0.90 -8.10 -18.65
C GLU A 102 0.16 -7.09 -17.75
N ALA A 103 0.79 -5.94 -17.45
CA ALA A 103 0.17 -4.94 -16.59
C ALA A 103 -1.12 -4.41 -17.19
N GLU A 104 -2.21 -4.43 -16.41
CA GLU A 104 -3.42 -3.70 -16.74
C GLU A 104 -3.18 -2.22 -16.46
N VAL A 105 -3.28 -1.42 -17.52
CA VAL A 105 -3.11 0.03 -17.48
C VAL A 105 -4.45 0.67 -17.78
N GLY A 106 -4.80 1.70 -17.03
CA GLY A 106 -6.02 2.44 -17.28
C GLY A 106 -6.05 3.76 -16.56
N GLU A 107 -7.16 4.47 -16.76
CA GLU A 107 -7.45 5.72 -16.09
C GLU A 107 -8.94 5.89 -15.82
N THR A 108 -9.27 6.68 -14.80
CA THR A 108 -10.64 7.01 -14.43
C THR A 108 -10.70 8.42 -13.87
N ALA A 109 -11.80 9.12 -14.14
CA ALA A 109 -12.04 10.44 -13.58
C ALA A 109 -12.39 10.33 -12.09
N VAL A 110 -11.74 11.18 -11.28
CA VAL A 110 -11.99 11.33 -9.85
C VAL A 110 -12.45 12.75 -9.53
N ARG A 111 -13.08 12.92 -8.38
CA ARG A 111 -13.65 14.19 -7.92
C ARG A 111 -13.30 14.44 -6.47
N ASP A 112 -13.41 15.69 -6.05
CA ASP A 112 -13.33 16.06 -4.64
C ASP A 112 -14.23 15.18 -3.77
N GLY A 113 -13.68 14.70 -2.66
CA GLY A 113 -14.36 13.80 -1.74
C GLY A 113 -14.37 12.32 -2.16
N ASP A 114 -13.83 11.96 -3.33
CA ASP A 114 -13.62 10.54 -3.67
C ASP A 114 -12.56 9.92 -2.73
N ILE A 115 -12.79 8.68 -2.33
CA ILE A 115 -11.90 7.89 -1.48
C ILE A 115 -11.28 6.78 -2.31
N VAL A 116 -9.95 6.72 -2.35
CA VAL A 116 -9.21 5.66 -3.02
C VAL A 116 -8.67 4.69 -1.97
N VAL A 117 -9.08 3.44 -2.05
CA VAL A 117 -8.57 2.32 -1.24
C VAL A 117 -7.67 1.47 -2.13
N VAL A 118 -6.39 1.38 -1.81
CA VAL A 118 -5.41 0.50 -2.48
C VAL A 118 -5.04 -0.59 -1.49
N ALA A 119 -5.05 -1.85 -1.92
CA ALA A 119 -4.76 -2.96 -1.01
C ALA A 119 -4.15 -4.16 -1.71
N ALA A 120 -3.50 -5.01 -0.90
CA ALA A 120 -3.16 -6.37 -1.27
C ALA A 120 -4.40 -7.27 -1.30
N ASP A 121 -4.27 -8.47 -1.86
CA ASP A 121 -5.31 -9.49 -1.94
C ASP A 121 -5.85 -9.90 -0.56
N GLY A 122 -5.03 -9.85 0.50
CA GLY A 122 -5.47 -10.11 1.88
C GLY A 122 -6.71 -9.29 2.32
N LEU A 123 -6.93 -8.08 1.79
CA LEU A 123 -8.20 -7.36 1.97
C LEU A 123 -9.31 -7.98 1.12
N PHE A 124 -9.08 -8.08 -0.19
CA PHE A 124 -10.10 -8.42 -1.16
C PHE A 124 -10.52 -9.88 -1.15
N ASP A 125 -9.73 -10.76 -0.55
CA ASP A 125 -10.06 -12.16 -0.28
C ASP A 125 -10.94 -12.33 0.96
N ASN A 126 -10.96 -11.34 1.85
CA ASN A 126 -11.58 -11.41 3.16
C ASN A 126 -12.74 -10.42 3.40
N MET A 127 -12.94 -9.46 2.50
CA MET A 127 -13.98 -8.44 2.64
C MET A 127 -14.68 -8.23 1.29
N PHE A 128 -16.00 -8.37 1.28
CA PHE A 128 -16.81 -8.07 0.10
C PHE A 128 -16.91 -6.55 -0.11
N ASP A 129 -17.09 -6.15 -1.37
CA ASP A 129 -17.38 -4.76 -1.74
C ASP A 129 -18.56 -4.18 -0.95
N ALA A 130 -19.63 -4.98 -0.75
CA ALA A 130 -20.80 -4.61 0.04
C ALA A 130 -20.52 -4.40 1.53
N GLU A 131 -19.40 -4.89 2.05
CA GLU A 131 -18.92 -4.64 3.41
C GLU A 131 -17.97 -3.44 3.44
N LEU A 132 -17.15 -3.24 2.41
CA LEU A 132 -16.21 -2.12 2.30
C LEU A 132 -16.93 -0.77 2.17
N GLU A 133 -17.94 -0.71 1.31
CA GLU A 133 -18.74 0.49 1.06
C GLU A 133 -19.31 1.15 2.33
N PRO A 134 -20.05 0.46 3.21
CA PRO A 134 -20.60 1.06 4.42
C PRO A 134 -19.51 1.50 5.41
N VAL A 135 -18.36 0.82 5.46
CA VAL A 135 -17.22 1.23 6.32
C VAL A 135 -16.65 2.57 5.85
N VAL A 136 -16.43 2.72 4.54
CA VAL A 136 -15.95 4.00 3.97
C VAL A 136 -17.00 5.10 4.14
N ARG A 137 -18.28 4.79 3.90
CA ARG A 137 -19.39 5.74 4.07
C ARG A 137 -19.47 6.26 5.51
N MET A 138 -19.44 5.34 6.48
CA MET A 138 -19.47 5.68 7.91
C MET A 138 -18.22 6.46 8.32
N GLY A 139 -17.04 5.99 7.93
CA GLY A 139 -15.78 6.68 8.24
C GLY A 139 -15.74 8.10 7.68
N THR A 140 -16.27 8.31 6.48
CA THR A 140 -16.39 9.65 5.88
C THR A 140 -17.35 10.53 6.69
N ALA A 141 -18.52 10.02 7.04
CA ALA A 141 -19.51 10.75 7.84
C ALA A 141 -19.00 11.11 9.25
N LEU A 142 -18.16 10.27 9.83
CA LEU A 142 -17.52 10.48 11.13
C LEU A 142 -16.22 11.29 11.06
N GLY A 143 -15.80 11.73 9.86
CA GLY A 143 -14.59 12.53 9.68
C GLY A 143 -13.29 11.77 9.96
N PHE A 144 -13.24 10.47 9.66
CA PHE A 144 -12.02 9.67 9.85
C PHE A 144 -10.88 10.21 8.99
N SER A 145 -9.67 10.23 9.56
CA SER A 145 -8.46 10.42 8.76
C SER A 145 -8.25 9.24 7.80
N PRO A 146 -7.50 9.41 6.69
CA PRO A 146 -7.17 8.30 5.80
C PRO A 146 -6.51 7.13 6.54
N LYS A 147 -5.61 7.43 7.50
CA LYS A 147 -4.98 6.40 8.32
C LYS A 147 -5.99 5.63 9.17
N ASN A 148 -6.89 6.32 9.89
CA ASN A 148 -7.89 5.63 10.70
C ASN A 148 -8.83 4.78 9.85
N MET A 149 -9.23 5.27 8.68
CA MET A 149 -10.03 4.49 7.75
C MET A 149 -9.28 3.23 7.27
N ALA A 150 -7.99 3.35 6.93
CA ALA A 150 -7.15 2.21 6.56
C ALA A 150 -7.02 1.18 7.70
N ASP A 151 -6.77 1.64 8.93
CA ASP A 151 -6.64 0.78 10.12
C ASP A 151 -7.94 -0.01 10.38
N ILE A 152 -9.10 0.64 10.26
CA ILE A 152 -10.41 -0.01 10.46
C ILE A 152 -10.70 -1.04 9.35
N ILE A 153 -10.48 -0.68 8.09
CA ILE A 153 -10.68 -1.60 6.95
C ILE A 153 -9.77 -2.83 7.11
N ALA A 154 -8.49 -2.62 7.43
CA ALA A 154 -7.53 -3.69 7.65
C ALA A 154 -7.92 -4.57 8.85
N GLY A 155 -8.38 -3.97 9.95
CA GLY A 155 -8.85 -4.70 11.13
C GLY A 155 -10.05 -5.60 10.85
N ILE A 156 -11.03 -5.11 10.08
CA ILE A 156 -12.19 -5.93 9.68
C ILE A 156 -11.74 -7.09 8.79
N ALA A 157 -10.90 -6.83 7.78
CA ALA A 157 -10.36 -7.88 6.92
C ALA A 157 -9.57 -8.94 7.71
N TYR A 158 -8.80 -8.50 8.72
CA TYR A 158 -8.07 -9.39 9.61
C TYR A 158 -9.01 -10.31 10.39
N GLU A 159 -10.04 -9.77 11.04
CA GLU A 159 -11.03 -10.60 11.77
C GLU A 159 -11.74 -11.59 10.84
N MET A 160 -12.08 -11.15 9.61
CA MET A 160 -12.69 -12.02 8.61
C MET A 160 -11.75 -13.13 8.12
N SER A 161 -10.44 -12.86 8.03
CA SER A 161 -9.42 -13.85 7.65
C SER A 161 -9.34 -15.04 8.61
N TRP A 162 -9.66 -14.83 9.90
CA TRP A 162 -9.68 -15.87 10.93
C TRP A 162 -11.03 -16.57 11.07
N SER A 163 -12.09 -16.06 10.42
CA SER A 163 -13.40 -16.68 10.50
C SER A 163 -13.38 -18.05 9.83
N LYS A 164 -13.92 -19.06 10.50
CA LYS A 164 -14.08 -20.42 9.96
C LYS A 164 -15.45 -20.66 9.34
N VAL A 165 -16.37 -19.72 9.54
CA VAL A 165 -17.81 -19.91 9.27
C VAL A 165 -18.40 -18.83 8.39
N LYS A 166 -17.91 -17.59 8.47
CA LYS A 166 -18.37 -16.52 7.59
C LYS A 166 -17.78 -16.73 6.21
N ASP A 167 -18.60 -16.53 5.20
CA ASP A 167 -18.08 -16.52 3.84
C ASP A 167 -17.24 -15.29 3.60
N SER A 168 -16.20 -15.49 2.78
CA SER A 168 -15.36 -14.45 2.25
C SER A 168 -15.35 -14.56 0.72
N PRO A 169 -14.92 -13.51 0.00
CA PRO A 169 -14.69 -13.60 -1.44
C PRO A 169 -13.84 -14.81 -1.83
N PHE A 170 -12.80 -15.11 -1.06
CA PHE A 170 -11.96 -16.30 -1.25
C PHE A 170 -12.74 -17.60 -1.10
N SER A 171 -13.49 -17.83 -0.01
CA SER A 171 -14.22 -19.10 0.17
C SER A 171 -15.25 -19.31 -0.93
N VAL A 172 -15.96 -18.25 -1.33
CA VAL A 172 -16.93 -18.30 -2.42
C VAL A 172 -16.23 -18.68 -3.73
N GLY A 173 -15.09 -18.07 -4.04
CA GLY A 173 -14.28 -18.42 -5.22
C GLY A 173 -13.74 -19.85 -5.16
N TYR A 174 -13.26 -20.28 -3.99
CA TYR A 174 -12.70 -21.61 -3.78
C TYR A 174 -13.75 -22.71 -4.01
N ARG A 175 -14.98 -22.54 -3.48
CA ARG A 175 -16.07 -23.48 -3.72
C ARG A 175 -16.48 -23.55 -5.18
N LYS A 176 -16.57 -22.40 -5.86
CA LYS A 176 -16.85 -22.36 -7.30
C LYS A 176 -15.81 -23.11 -8.12
N HIS A 177 -14.53 -23.03 -7.74
CA HIS A 177 -13.45 -23.68 -8.47
C HIS A 177 -13.28 -25.17 -8.16
N THR A 178 -13.55 -25.59 -6.92
CA THR A 178 -13.24 -26.96 -6.44
C THR A 178 -14.46 -27.85 -6.23
N GLY A 179 -15.67 -27.29 -6.16
CA GLY A 179 -16.88 -28.00 -5.72
C GLY A 179 -16.94 -28.27 -4.21
N SER A 180 -15.94 -27.78 -3.44
CA SER A 180 -15.91 -27.89 -1.99
C SER A 180 -17.09 -27.17 -1.32
N GLN A 181 -17.34 -27.48 -0.05
CA GLN A 181 -18.27 -26.77 0.83
C GLN A 181 -17.57 -25.92 1.90
N ARG A 182 -16.24 -25.70 1.76
CA ARG A 182 -15.46 -24.91 2.72
C ARG A 182 -15.94 -23.45 2.75
N CYS A 183 -16.17 -22.94 3.96
CA CYS A 183 -16.38 -21.53 4.27
C CYS A 183 -15.16 -20.94 5.01
N GLY A 184 -15.22 -19.66 5.36
CA GLY A 184 -14.19 -18.98 6.14
C GLY A 184 -13.26 -18.09 5.33
N GLY A 185 -12.43 -17.34 6.04
CA GLY A 185 -11.43 -16.46 5.45
C GLY A 185 -10.17 -17.16 4.94
N LYS A 186 -9.31 -16.36 4.33
CA LYS A 186 -7.94 -16.70 3.91
C LYS A 186 -6.96 -15.93 4.79
N GLN A 187 -6.22 -16.63 5.64
CA GLN A 187 -5.15 -16.02 6.43
C GLN A 187 -4.02 -15.61 5.50
N ASP A 188 -3.78 -14.30 5.40
CA ASP A 188 -2.78 -13.71 4.51
C ASP A 188 -2.26 -12.39 5.07
N ASP A 189 -1.17 -11.88 4.50
CA ASP A 189 -0.68 -10.53 4.79
C ASP A 189 -1.69 -9.48 4.32
N ILE A 190 -2.13 -8.58 5.20
CA ILE A 190 -3.09 -7.52 4.88
C ILE A 190 -2.39 -6.17 4.83
N THR A 191 -2.44 -5.52 3.68
CA THR A 191 -1.95 -4.14 3.48
C THR A 191 -3.06 -3.30 2.88
N VAL A 192 -3.35 -2.15 3.52
CA VAL A 192 -4.36 -1.19 3.07
C VAL A 192 -3.76 0.21 3.10
N VAL A 193 -3.92 0.94 2.01
CA VAL A 193 -3.60 2.36 1.87
C VAL A 193 -4.86 3.10 1.47
N VAL A 194 -5.16 4.18 2.16
CA VAL A 194 -6.30 5.04 1.85
C VAL A 194 -5.81 6.44 1.50
N ALA A 195 -6.33 6.99 0.40
CA ALA A 195 -6.08 8.36 -0.03
C ALA A 195 -7.41 9.07 -0.27
N PHE A 196 -7.50 10.32 0.17
CA PHE A 196 -8.66 11.18 -0.08
C PHE A 196 -8.35 12.12 -1.24
N ILE A 197 -9.23 12.16 -2.23
CA ILE A 197 -9.14 13.14 -3.31
C ILE A 197 -9.67 14.45 -2.77
N VAL A 198 -8.81 15.46 -2.74
CA VAL A 198 -9.15 16.81 -2.32
C VAL A 198 -8.90 17.76 -3.47
N SER A 199 -9.88 18.61 -3.77
CA SER A 199 -9.67 19.75 -4.62
C SER A 199 -8.71 20.70 -3.92
N THR A 200 -7.58 20.99 -4.56
CA THR A 200 -6.81 22.16 -4.19
C THR A 200 -7.63 23.38 -4.56
N GLN A 201 -8.24 24.02 -3.56
CA GLN A 201 -8.60 25.42 -3.74
C GLN A 201 -7.27 26.16 -3.93
N LEU A 202 -6.98 26.56 -5.17
CA LEU A 202 -6.23 27.78 -5.34
C LEU A 202 -7.12 28.83 -4.70
N GLU A 203 -6.78 29.29 -3.49
CA GLU A 203 -7.39 30.49 -2.94
C GLU A 203 -7.10 31.62 -3.93
N GLY A 204 -8.03 31.81 -4.87
CA GLY A 204 -8.10 32.99 -5.69
C GLY A 204 -8.44 34.12 -4.76
N VAL A 205 -7.43 34.94 -4.46
CA VAL A 205 -7.68 36.37 -4.26
C VAL A 205 -8.57 36.77 -5.43
N GLY A 206 -9.82 37.16 -5.13
CA GLY A 206 -10.71 37.72 -6.12
C GLY A 206 -10.09 39.01 -6.64
N VAL A 207 -9.35 38.92 -7.74
CA VAL A 207 -8.89 40.08 -8.48
C VAL A 207 -9.99 40.37 -9.48
N GLY A 208 -10.82 41.36 -9.15
CA GLY A 208 -11.60 42.07 -10.13
C GLY A 208 -10.67 42.48 -11.27
N VAL A 209 -11.08 42.13 -12.49
CA VAL A 209 -10.35 42.45 -13.71
C VAL A 209 -10.19 43.96 -13.79
N ASP A 210 -8.96 44.46 -13.58
CA ASP A 210 -8.47 45.69 -14.20
C ASP A 210 -6.93 45.72 -14.21
N LYS A 211 -6.41 45.65 -15.44
CA LYS A 211 -5.08 46.02 -16.01
C LYS A 211 -3.75 45.68 -15.30
N VAL A 212 -2.88 45.13 -16.14
CA VAL A 212 -1.48 44.67 -16.02
C VAL A 212 -0.50 45.68 -15.41
N GLU A 213 0.42 45.19 -14.56
CA GLU A 213 1.87 45.55 -14.55
C GLU A 213 2.71 44.41 -13.92
N ASP A 214 3.78 44.00 -14.62
CA ASP A 214 4.67 42.87 -14.28
C ASP A 214 5.77 43.30 -13.29
N ASP A 215 5.58 43.05 -11.99
CA ASP A 215 6.58 43.35 -10.96
C ASP A 215 7.30 42.09 -10.44
N ALA A 216 8.58 41.95 -10.79
CA ALA A 216 9.47 40.85 -10.37
C ALA A 216 9.61 40.72 -8.83
N ALA A 217 9.34 41.78 -8.07
CA ALA A 217 9.33 41.76 -6.61
C ALA A 217 8.20 40.88 -6.04
N SER A 218 7.03 40.85 -6.69
CA SER A 218 5.90 40.03 -6.28
C SER A 218 6.18 38.54 -6.46
N ASN A 219 6.92 38.16 -7.51
CA ASN A 219 7.38 36.78 -7.72
C ASN A 219 8.43 36.34 -6.68
N SER A 220 9.31 37.25 -6.24
CA SER A 220 10.28 36.95 -5.18
C SER A 220 9.60 36.72 -3.83
N ILE A 221 8.66 37.60 -3.46
CA ILE A 221 7.91 37.50 -2.20
C ILE A 221 7.04 36.23 -2.20
N TRP A 222 6.43 35.90 -3.34
CA TRP A 222 5.67 34.67 -3.52
C TRP A 222 6.54 33.42 -3.33
N MET A 223 7.72 33.36 -3.95
CA MET A 223 8.64 32.23 -3.81
C MET A 223 9.12 32.06 -2.35
N ASP A 224 9.32 33.15 -1.62
CA ASP A 224 9.75 33.10 -0.22
C ASP A 224 8.62 32.64 0.72
N GLN A 225 7.37 33.03 0.45
CA GLN A 225 6.21 32.53 1.20
C GLN A 225 5.95 31.03 0.95
N VAL A 226 6.14 30.55 -0.28
CA VAL A 226 6.02 29.13 -0.61
C VAL A 226 7.11 28.31 0.09
N LYS A 227 8.36 28.81 0.10
CA LYS A 227 9.47 28.18 0.84
C LYS A 227 9.22 28.15 2.35
N MET A 228 8.67 29.22 2.93
CA MET A 228 8.33 29.26 4.35
C MET A 228 7.23 28.27 4.72
N LYS A 229 6.15 28.17 3.92
CA LYS A 229 5.07 27.21 4.16
C LYS A 229 5.54 25.76 4.03
N LYS A 230 6.41 25.47 3.05
CA LYS A 230 7.05 24.15 2.91
C LYS A 230 7.92 23.80 4.12
N ARG A 231 8.73 24.74 4.61
CA ARG A 231 9.57 24.56 5.80
C ARG A 231 8.76 24.36 7.08
N ALA A 232 7.63 25.05 7.22
CA ALA A 232 6.72 24.87 8.35
C ALA A 232 6.03 23.49 8.35
N TYR A 233 5.73 22.96 7.17
CA TYR A 233 5.20 21.60 7.00
C TYR A 233 6.26 20.53 7.36
N GLU A 234 7.50 20.73 6.94
CA GLU A 234 8.62 19.83 7.26
C GLU A 234 8.95 19.84 8.77
N LEU A 235 8.91 21.02 9.42
CA LEU A 235 9.15 21.15 10.87
C LEU A 235 8.05 20.50 11.72
N LYS A 236 6.79 20.52 11.28
CA LYS A 236 5.69 19.81 11.98
C LYS A 236 5.80 18.29 11.90
N ASN A 237 6.60 17.77 10.97
CA ASN A 237 6.81 16.34 10.76
C ASN A 237 8.15 15.83 11.32
N VAL A 238 8.93 16.69 11.99
CA VAL A 238 10.17 16.31 12.69
C VAL A 238 10.02 16.62 14.19
N SER A 239 9.18 15.86 14.88
CA SER A 239 9.28 15.75 16.35
C SER A 239 8.52 14.52 16.87
N GLY A 240 9.25 13.41 17.00
CA GLY A 240 8.93 12.32 17.92
C GLY A 240 10.27 11.86 18.53
N PRO A 241 10.45 11.85 19.87
CA PRO A 241 11.77 11.61 20.46
C PRO A 241 12.19 10.14 20.36
N SER A 242 13.42 9.93 19.90
CA SER A 242 14.18 8.70 20.08
C SER A 242 14.70 8.63 21.53
N LEU A 243 14.17 7.73 22.34
CA LEU A 243 14.82 7.31 23.58
C LEU A 243 15.83 6.22 23.25
N GLY A 244 17.09 6.62 23.09
CA GLY A 244 18.22 5.70 23.13
C GLY A 244 18.62 5.45 24.59
N ALA A 245 18.63 4.19 25.01
CA ALA A 245 19.33 3.77 26.22
C ALA A 245 20.60 3.03 25.81
N LYS A 246 21.74 3.72 25.94
CA LYS A 246 23.06 3.09 25.97
C LYS A 246 23.24 2.43 27.34
N SER A 247 23.94 1.29 27.25
CA SER A 247 24.61 0.55 28.31
C SER A 247 25.37 1.42 29.29
N ASP A 248 25.25 1.12 30.58
CA ASP A 248 26.34 1.27 31.54
C ASP A 248 26.37 0.08 32.50
N SER A 249 27.57 -0.47 32.63
CA SER A 249 27.99 -1.56 33.50
C SER A 249 28.17 -1.07 34.94
N VAL A 250 27.62 -1.79 35.93
CA VAL A 250 28.19 -1.83 37.29
C VAL A 250 28.08 -3.25 37.85
N ASP A 251 29.26 -3.75 38.21
CA ASP A 251 29.57 -4.96 38.95
C ASP A 251 29.24 -4.82 40.44
N SER A 252 28.62 -5.83 41.04
CA SER A 252 28.86 -6.21 42.44
C SER A 252 28.17 -7.55 42.73
N GLY A 253 28.96 -8.60 42.90
CA GLY A 253 28.48 -9.96 43.12
C GLY A 253 27.95 -10.28 44.51
N ASN A 254 27.27 -11.43 44.63
CA ASN A 254 27.47 -12.35 45.75
C ASN A 254 26.96 -13.77 45.43
N ARG A 255 27.86 -14.75 45.63
CA ARG A 255 27.74 -16.17 46.04
C ARG A 255 26.32 -16.76 46.27
N ARG A 256 25.99 -18.02 45.98
CA ARG A 256 26.71 -19.29 46.28
C ARG A 256 25.97 -20.52 45.67
N THR A 257 26.73 -21.43 45.03
CA THR A 257 26.73 -22.92 45.10
C THR A 257 25.45 -23.79 44.97
N LEU A 258 25.43 -24.72 44.00
CA LEU A 258 25.47 -26.21 44.12
C LEU A 258 25.01 -26.87 42.77
N GLN A 259 25.91 -27.43 41.95
CA GLN A 259 26.24 -28.87 41.82
C GLN A 259 25.14 -29.78 41.23
N ARG A 260 25.27 -30.21 39.96
CA ARG A 260 25.69 -31.58 39.55
C ARG A 260 25.46 -31.87 38.04
N SER A 261 26.47 -32.54 37.49
CA SER A 261 26.58 -33.39 36.27
C SER A 261 25.31 -34.20 35.90
N ASN A 262 25.05 -34.64 34.66
CA ASN A 262 25.95 -35.46 33.82
C ASN A 262 25.37 -35.70 32.39
N SER A 263 26.28 -35.94 31.44
CA SER A 263 26.23 -36.89 30.30
C SER A 263 25.13 -36.86 29.22
N GLY A 264 25.55 -36.47 27.99
CA GLY A 264 25.69 -37.40 26.85
C GLY A 264 24.50 -37.72 25.93
N PRO A 265 24.74 -38.14 24.66
CA PRO A 265 23.97 -37.68 23.48
C PRO A 265 23.20 -38.78 22.74
N ILE A 266 22.09 -38.46 22.04
CA ILE A 266 21.44 -39.40 21.10
C ILE A 266 20.89 -38.72 19.81
N SER A 267 21.41 -39.27 18.70
CA SER A 267 21.09 -39.32 17.27
C SER A 267 19.88 -38.64 16.58
N ARG A 268 20.21 -38.15 15.37
CA ARG A 268 19.53 -38.18 14.04
C ARG A 268 18.12 -38.80 13.93
N ALA A 269 17.24 -38.10 13.19
CA ALA A 269 16.39 -38.72 12.15
C ALA A 269 15.91 -37.69 11.11
N ARG A 270 15.89 -38.13 9.84
CA ARG A 270 15.35 -37.46 8.64
C ARG A 270 13.85 -37.76 8.48
N GLY A 271 13.10 -36.92 7.78
CA GLY A 271 11.79 -37.31 7.22
C GLY A 271 11.17 -36.24 6.32
N ARG A 272 11.00 -36.56 5.03
CA ARG A 272 10.25 -35.81 4.00
C ARG A 272 8.74 -35.83 4.29
N TRP A 273 8.04 -34.80 3.81
CA TRP A 273 6.59 -34.81 3.63
C TRP A 273 6.24 -34.71 2.15
N TYR A 274 5.20 -35.46 1.78
CA TYR A 274 4.47 -35.38 0.50
C TYR A 274 3.65 -34.10 0.44
#